data_AF-A0A1S3WXE1-F1
#
_entry.id   AF-A0A1S3WXE1-F1
#
_cell.length_a   1.000
_cell.length_b   1.000
_cell.length_c   1.000
_cell.angle_alpha   90.00
_cell.angle_beta   90.00
_cell.angle_gamma   90.00
#
_symmetry.space_group_name_H-M   'P 1'
#
loop_
_entity.id
_entity.type
_entity.pdbx_description
1 polymer ?
#
loop_
_entity_poly.entity_id
_entity_poly.type
_entity_poly.pdbx_seq_one_letter_code
_entity_poly.pdbx_strand_id
1 'polypeptide(L)'
;MEQSLNLDVNIKEIPKPVDWEKHILQGSEDWRRQKVVSELFEERQIWVKESLAERLRDGGLKLGESRIKRLLFRVAYYFSSGPFRRFWIRKGYDPRKDPESRIYQNIDFRVLPELRSYCESHASSGQ
;
A
#
# COMPACT_ATOMS: atom_id res chain seq x y z
N MET A 1 -1.36 -16.53 13.64
CA MET A 1 -2.55 -15.70 13.42
C MET A 1 -2.13 -14.49 12.60
N GLU A 2 -2.42 -14.48 11.30
CA GLU A 2 -2.31 -13.26 10.49
C GLU A 2 -3.38 -12.30 10.99
N GLN A 3 -2.98 -11.30 11.79
CA GLN A 3 -3.88 -10.20 12.11
C GLN A 3 -4.18 -9.49 10.78
N SER A 4 -5.44 -9.53 10.37
CA SER A 4 -5.91 -8.78 9.22
C SER A 4 -5.59 -7.30 9.45
N LEU A 5 -4.65 -6.75 8.68
CA LEU A 5 -4.29 -5.33 8.73
C LEU A 5 -5.31 -4.45 7.99
N ASN A 6 -6.57 -4.86 8.05
CA ASN A 6 -7.71 -4.24 7.42
C ASN A 6 -8.42 -3.40 8.48
N LEU A 7 -7.96 -2.16 8.68
CA LEU A 7 -8.35 -1.36 9.82
C LEU A 7 -9.50 -0.41 9.49
N ASP A 8 -10.40 -0.20 10.44
CA ASP A 8 -11.39 0.87 10.31
C ASP A 8 -10.70 2.25 10.31
N VAL A 9 -11.22 3.19 9.52
CA VAL A 9 -10.67 4.56 9.46
C VAL A 9 -10.82 5.30 10.80
N ASN A 10 -11.66 4.83 11.71
CA ASN A 10 -11.91 5.44 13.02
C ASN A 10 -11.13 4.78 14.18
N ILE A 11 -10.14 3.91 13.89
CA ILE A 11 -9.28 3.35 14.95
C ILE A 11 -8.62 4.47 15.77
N LYS A 12 -8.57 4.29 17.09
CA LYS A 12 -7.95 5.27 18.00
C LYS A 12 -6.42 5.25 17.90
N GLU A 13 -5.86 4.06 17.76
CA GLU A 13 -4.41 3.84 17.69
C GLU A 13 -4.06 3.07 16.42
N ILE A 14 -3.00 3.51 15.74
CA ILE A 14 -2.46 2.83 14.57
C ILE A 14 -1.48 1.71 14.97
N PRO A 15 -1.24 0.72 14.10
CA PRO A 15 -0.23 -0.31 14.38
C PRO A 15 1.15 0.32 14.53
N LYS A 16 1.85 -0.06 15.61
CA LYS A 16 3.21 0.38 15.87
C LYS A 16 4.20 -0.26 14.89
N PRO A 17 5.35 0.38 14.61
CA PRO A 17 6.44 -0.25 13.88
C PRO A 17 6.83 -1.58 14.53
N VAL A 18 7.19 -2.55 13.70
CA VAL A 18 7.60 -3.90 14.15
C VAL A 18 9.06 -4.10 13.77
N ASP A 19 9.87 -4.57 14.72
CA ASP A 19 11.28 -4.93 14.52
C ASP A 19 11.42 -6.23 13.72
N TRP A 20 11.02 -6.20 12.44
CA TRP A 20 11.02 -7.37 11.57
C TRP A 20 12.43 -7.97 11.39
N GLU A 21 13.49 -7.18 11.57
CA GLU A 21 14.90 -7.60 11.47
C GLU A 21 15.24 -8.72 12.45
N LYS A 22 14.61 -8.73 13.64
CA LYS A 22 14.82 -9.76 14.67
C LYS A 22 14.13 -11.07 14.34
N HIS A 23 13.18 -11.05 13.40
CA HIS A 23 12.31 -12.18 13.07
C HIS A 23 12.67 -12.87 11.75
N ILE A 24 13.66 -12.36 11.02
CA ILE A 24 14.11 -12.93 9.75
C ILE A 24 15.62 -13.14 9.84
N LEU A 25 16.09 -14.32 9.41
CA LEU A 25 17.51 -14.63 9.40
C LEU A 25 18.28 -13.60 8.55
N GLN A 26 19.19 -12.86 9.17
CA GLN A 26 20.00 -11.86 8.50
C GLN A 26 20.81 -12.49 7.36
N GLY A 27 20.88 -11.81 6.22
CA GLY A 27 21.59 -12.28 5.03
C GLY A 27 20.79 -13.22 4.13
N SER A 28 19.67 -13.78 4.59
CA SER A 28 18.75 -14.55 3.75
C SER A 28 18.13 -13.70 2.64
N GLU A 29 17.65 -14.35 1.57
CA GLU A 29 16.92 -13.66 0.50
C GLU A 29 15.68 -12.92 1.01
N ASP A 30 14.93 -13.53 1.94
CA ASP A 30 13.74 -12.90 2.51
C ASP A 30 14.11 -11.67 3.36
N TRP A 31 15.26 -11.67 4.03
CA TRP A 31 15.77 -10.48 4.74
C TRP A 31 16.10 -9.36 3.75
N ARG A 32 16.79 -9.67 2.64
CA ARG A 32 17.11 -8.68 1.59
C ARG A 32 15.85 -8.09 0.98
N ARG A 33 14.87 -8.95 0.63
CA ARG A 33 13.56 -8.52 0.10
C ARG A 33 12.82 -7.62 1.09
N GLN A 34 12.79 -8.00 2.36
CA GLN A 34 12.13 -7.23 3.40
C GLN A 34 12.81 -5.87 3.62
N LYS A 35 14.14 -5.83 3.59
CA LYS A 35 14.92 -4.60 3.71
C LYS A 35 14.56 -3.61 2.60
N VAL A 36 14.57 -4.05 1.33
CA VAL A 36 14.21 -3.19 0.20
C VAL A 36 12.79 -2.64 0.34
N VAL A 37 11.82 -3.47 0.72
CA VAL A 37 10.45 -2.98 0.95
C VAL A 37 10.41 -1.96 2.09
N SER A 38 11.17 -2.16 3.17
CA SER A 38 11.25 -1.21 4.28
C SER A 38 11.85 0.13 3.84
N GLU A 39 12.91 0.11 3.04
CA GLU A 39 13.57 1.32 2.51
C GLU A 39 12.62 2.14 1.61
N LEU A 40 11.76 1.50 0.81
CA LEU A 40 10.73 2.19 0.03
C LEU A 40 9.73 2.95 0.92
N PHE A 41 9.46 2.46 2.14
CA PHE A 41 8.60 3.16 3.11
C PHE A 41 9.32 4.26 3.90
N GLU A 42 10.66 4.30 3.88
CA GLU A 42 11.44 5.46 4.32
C GLU A 42 11.37 6.58 3.28
N GLU A 43 11.47 6.24 1.99
CA GLU A 43 11.36 7.20 0.89
C GLU A 43 9.95 7.80 0.78
N ARG A 44 8.92 6.96 0.93
CA ARG A 44 7.52 7.39 0.88
C ARG A 44 6.65 6.55 1.81
N GLN A 45 5.92 7.21 2.71
CA GLN A 45 5.18 6.51 3.78
C GLN A 45 3.89 5.81 3.30
N ILE A 46 3.38 6.16 2.12
CA ILE A 46 2.10 5.65 1.59
C ILE A 46 2.28 5.17 0.14
N TRP A 47 1.89 3.94 -0.15
CA TRP A 47 2.01 3.35 -1.48
C TRP A 47 0.71 2.70 -1.98
N VAL A 48 0.49 2.75 -3.28
CA VAL A 48 -0.44 1.85 -3.97
C VAL A 48 0.28 0.52 -4.22
N LYS A 49 -0.41 -0.62 -4.08
CA LYS A 49 0.20 -1.96 -4.21
C LYS A 49 0.87 -2.13 -5.57
N GLU A 50 0.22 -1.68 -6.63
CA GLU A 50 0.68 -1.80 -8.01
C GLU A 50 1.95 -0.96 -8.25
N SER A 51 1.98 0.30 -7.80
CA SER A 51 3.17 1.16 -7.91
C SER A 51 4.35 0.63 -7.09
N LEU A 52 4.09 0.05 -5.91
CA LEU A 52 5.14 -0.60 -5.13
C LEU A 52 5.70 -1.82 -5.86
N ALA A 53 4.83 -2.64 -6.46
CA ALA A 53 5.23 -3.82 -7.23
C ALA A 53 6.08 -3.44 -8.45
N GLU A 54 5.74 -2.33 -9.12
CA GLU A 54 6.53 -1.76 -10.20
C GLU A 54 7.90 -1.29 -9.73
N ARG A 55 7.95 -0.50 -8.65
CA ARG A 55 9.21 -0.02 -8.06
C ARG A 55 10.14 -1.16 -7.66
N LEU A 56 9.59 -2.25 -7.10
CA LEU A 56 10.35 -3.46 -6.77
C LEU A 56 10.89 -4.15 -8.01
N ARG A 57 10.08 -4.24 -9.08
CA ARG A 57 10.51 -4.82 -10.36
C ARG A 57 11.63 -4.03 -11.01
N ASP A 58 11.57 -2.70 -10.96
CA ASP A 58 12.63 -1.82 -11.46
C ASP A 58 13.95 -2.01 -10.69
N GLY A 59 13.85 -2.29 -9.38
CA GLY A 59 14.97 -2.71 -8.53
C GLY A 59 15.42 -4.17 -8.71
N GLY A 60 14.92 -4.89 -9.72
CA GLY A 60 15.28 -6.28 -10.02
C GLY A 60 14.54 -7.34 -9.18
N LEU A 61 13.60 -6.95 -8.33
CA LEU A 61 12.83 -7.84 -7.46
C LEU A 61 11.46 -8.15 -8.05
N LYS A 62 11.40 -9.16 -8.94
CA LYS A 62 10.13 -9.68 -9.45
C LYS A 62 9.50 -10.63 -8.43
N LEU A 63 8.52 -10.14 -7.67
CA LEU A 63 7.82 -10.90 -6.64
C LEU A 63 6.36 -11.12 -7.04
N GLY A 64 5.84 -12.33 -6.79
CA GLY A 64 4.41 -12.59 -6.93
C GLY A 64 3.57 -11.86 -5.87
N GLU A 65 2.29 -11.66 -6.15
CA GLU A 65 1.41 -10.87 -5.28
C GLU A 65 1.36 -11.34 -3.82
N SER A 66 1.31 -12.66 -3.61
CA SER A 66 1.28 -13.25 -2.26
C SER A 66 2.55 -12.96 -1.48
N ARG A 67 3.71 -12.93 -2.15
CA ARG A 67 5.00 -12.58 -1.56
C ARG A 67 5.03 -11.10 -1.20
N ILE A 68 4.55 -10.22 -2.10
CA ILE A 68 4.44 -8.77 -1.81
C ILE A 68 3.54 -8.54 -0.60
N LYS A 69 2.35 -9.13 -0.56
CA LYS A 69 1.43 -9.02 0.59
C LYS A 69 2.10 -9.44 1.90
N ARG A 70 2.84 -10.55 1.92
CA ARG A 70 3.55 -11.00 3.13
C ARG A 70 4.62 -10.01 3.60
N LEU A 71 5.35 -9.38 2.67
CA LEU A 71 6.35 -8.36 3.03
C LEU A 71 5.67 -7.10 3.58
N LEU A 72 4.58 -6.67 2.94
CA LEU A 72 3.77 -5.53 3.35
C LEU A 72 3.19 -5.71 4.75
N PHE A 73 2.66 -6.90 5.09
CA PHE A 73 2.11 -7.17 6.42
C PHE A 73 3.12 -6.96 7.57
N ARG A 74 4.42 -6.99 7.30
CA ARG A 74 5.46 -6.73 8.32
C ARG A 74 5.64 -5.24 8.59
N VAL A 75 5.63 -4.39 7.56
CA VAL A 75 6.02 -2.97 7.65
C VAL A 75 4.87 -1.98 7.46
N ALA A 76 3.75 -2.41 6.90
CA ALA A 76 2.64 -1.55 6.52
C ALA A 76 1.29 -2.11 6.96
N TYR A 77 0.25 -1.28 6.93
CA TYR A 77 -1.14 -1.61 7.15
C TYR A 77 -2.02 -0.91 6.10
N TYR A 78 -3.31 -1.18 6.04
CA TYR A 78 -4.22 -0.44 5.17
C TYR A 78 -5.56 -0.19 5.87
N PHE A 79 -6.29 0.84 5.43
CA PHE A 79 -7.65 1.07 5.91
C PHE A 79 -8.65 0.29 5.05
N SER A 80 -9.71 -0.22 5.68
CA SER A 80 -10.83 -0.89 5.02
C SER A 80 -11.71 0.09 4.22
N SER A 81 -11.73 1.34 4.65
CA SER A 81 -12.63 2.38 4.18
C SER A 81 -12.00 3.77 4.26
N GLY A 82 -12.73 4.78 3.78
CA GLY A 82 -12.28 6.17 3.82
C GLY A 82 -11.29 6.55 2.71
N PRO A 83 -10.69 7.76 2.82
CA PRO A 83 -9.91 8.37 1.75
C PRO A 83 -8.61 7.62 1.46
N PHE A 84 -8.13 6.78 2.39
CA PHE A 84 -6.88 6.03 2.24
C PHE A 84 -7.08 4.52 2.01
N ARG A 85 -8.31 4.05 1.72
CA ARG A 85 -8.67 2.62 1.66
C ARG A 85 -7.88 1.75 0.66
N ARG A 86 -7.25 2.37 -0.35
CA ARG A 86 -6.52 1.65 -1.41
C ARG A 86 -5.00 1.68 -1.22
N PHE A 87 -4.52 2.23 -0.12
CA PHE A 87 -3.10 2.43 0.10
C PHE A 87 -2.57 1.57 1.24
N TRP A 88 -1.34 1.11 1.05
CA TRP A 88 -0.50 0.59 2.10
C TRP A 88 0.23 1.74 2.77
N ILE A 89 0.08 1.82 4.08
CA ILE A 89 0.58 2.89 4.93
C ILE A 89 1.61 2.29 5.87
N ARG A 90 2.77 2.92 5.99
CA ARG A 90 3.81 2.51 6.93
C ARG A 90 3.27 2.43 8.36
N LYS A 91 3.56 1.34 9.07
CA LYS A 91 3.25 1.24 10.51
C LYS A 91 3.96 2.34 11.30
N GLY A 92 3.26 2.93 12.26
CA GLY A 92 3.74 4.10 13.00
C GLY A 92 3.46 5.46 12.36
N TYR A 93 2.97 5.50 11.12
CA TYR A 93 2.53 6.73 10.46
C TYR A 93 1.00 6.78 10.34
N ASP A 94 0.38 7.91 10.72
CA ASP A 94 -1.06 8.12 10.63
C ASP A 94 -1.38 9.25 9.65
N PRO A 95 -1.81 8.96 8.41
CA PRO A 95 -2.06 9.98 7.39
C PRO A 95 -3.28 10.84 7.69
N ARG A 96 -4.10 10.47 8.71
CA ARG A 96 -5.22 11.29 9.19
C ARG A 96 -4.74 12.49 10.00
N LYS A 97 -3.53 12.42 10.55
CA LYS A 97 -2.94 13.47 11.40
C LYS A 97 -1.97 14.38 10.66
N ASP A 98 -1.64 14.04 9.41
CA ASP A 98 -0.71 14.79 8.58
C ASP A 98 -1.45 15.43 7.39
N PRO A 99 -1.66 16.75 7.36
CA PRO A 99 -2.31 17.43 6.24
C PRO A 99 -1.62 17.21 4.89
N GLU A 100 -0.30 17.02 4.86
CA GLU A 100 0.45 16.80 3.63
C GLU A 100 0.10 15.46 2.97
N SER A 101 -0.44 14.51 3.74
CA SER A 101 -0.98 13.25 3.21
C SER A 101 -2.19 13.43 2.29
N ARG A 102 -2.79 14.62 2.20
CA ARG A 102 -3.95 14.88 1.34
C ARG A 102 -3.71 14.49 -0.12
N ILE A 103 -2.47 14.64 -0.62
CA ILE A 103 -2.10 14.28 -1.99
C ILE A 103 -2.29 12.78 -2.31
N TYR A 104 -2.36 11.94 -1.28
CA TYR A 104 -2.54 10.50 -1.42
C TYR A 104 -4.00 10.06 -1.24
N GLN A 105 -4.95 10.97 -1.08
CA GLN A 105 -6.35 10.56 -0.92
C GLN A 105 -6.93 10.02 -2.24
N ASN A 106 -7.70 8.93 -2.15
CA ASN A 106 -8.43 8.36 -3.26
C ASN A 106 -9.75 9.12 -3.48
N ILE A 107 -9.98 9.56 -4.71
CA ILE A 107 -11.26 10.14 -5.15
C ILE A 107 -11.94 9.12 -6.08
N ASP A 108 -13.19 8.81 -5.79
CA ASP A 108 -14.02 7.85 -6.54
C ASP A 108 -15.12 8.65 -7.25
N PHE A 109 -15.10 8.63 -8.59
CA PHE A 109 -16.15 9.25 -9.41
C PHE A 109 -17.14 8.17 -9.84
N ARG A 110 -18.40 8.34 -9.45
CA ARG A 110 -19.48 7.44 -9.89
C ARG A 110 -20.19 8.05 -11.08
N VAL A 111 -20.12 7.35 -12.20
CA VAL A 111 -20.84 7.72 -13.43
C VAL A 111 -22.26 7.18 -13.32
N LEU A 112 -23.25 8.04 -13.61
CA LEU A 112 -24.65 7.63 -13.69
C LEU A 112 -24.83 6.57 -14.79
N PRO A 113 -25.70 5.55 -14.61
CA PRO A 113 -25.89 4.50 -15.60
C PRO A 113 -26.16 5.03 -17.01
N GLU A 114 -26.90 6.12 -17.14
CA GLU A 114 -27.29 6.76 -18.39
C GLU A 114 -26.09 7.35 -19.15
N LEU A 115 -25.01 7.68 -18.45
CA LEU A 115 -23.78 8.25 -19.01
C LEU A 115 -22.70 7.19 -19.23
N ARG A 116 -22.96 5.92 -18.90
CA ARG A 116 -21.96 4.86 -18.99
C ARG A 116 -21.52 4.60 -20.44
N SER A 117 -22.45 4.60 -21.39
CA SER A 117 -22.16 4.41 -22.83
C SER A 117 -21.28 5.52 -23.40
N TYR A 118 -21.45 6.75 -22.92
CA TYR A 118 -20.59 7.88 -23.27
C TYR A 118 -19.15 7.67 -22.79
N CYS A 119 -18.97 7.20 -21.55
CA CYS A 119 -17.64 6.90 -21.02
C CYS A 119 -16.97 5.70 -21.72
N GLU A 120 -17.73 4.63 -21.99
CA GLU A 120 -17.20 3.40 -22.61
C GLU A 120 -16.75 3.64 -24.07
N SER A 121 -17.47 4.46 -24.82
CA SER A 121 -17.12 4.81 -26.20
C SER A 121 -15.82 5.62 -26.34
N HIS A 122 -15.38 6.30 -25.28
CA HIS A 122 -14.18 7.14 -25.27
C HIS A 122 -13.02 6.55 -24.46
N ALA A 123 -13.24 5.44 -23.73
CA ALA A 123 -12.17 4.74 -22.99
C ALA A 123 -11.26 3.89 -23.90
N SER A 124 -11.72 3.55 -25.10
CA SER A 124 -10.99 2.73 -26.08
C SER A 124 -10.04 3.51 -27.00
N SER A 125 -10.02 4.84 -26.91
CA SER A 125 -9.20 5.71 -27.79
C SER A 125 -7.85 6.12 -27.20
N GLY A 126 -7.49 5.62 -26.01
CA GLY A 126 -6.19 5.85 -25.38
C GLY A 126 -5.33 4.59 -25.36
N GLN A 127 -4.71 4.25 -26.50
CA GLN A 127 -3.53 3.39 -26.56
C GLN A 127 -2.36 4.17 -27.13
#